data_AF-A0A924TMQ5-F1
#
_entry.id   AF-A0A924TMQ5-F1
#
_cell.length_a   1.000
_cell.length_b   1.000
_cell.length_c   1.000
_cell.angle_alpha   90.00
_cell.angle_beta   90.00
_cell.angle_gamma   90.00
#
_symmetry.space_group_name_H-M   'P 1'
#
loop_
_entity.id
_entity.type
_entity.pdbx_description
1 polymer ?
#
loop_
_entity_poly.entity_id
_entity_poly.type
_entity_poly.pdbx_seq_one_letter_code
_entity_poly.pdbx_strand_id
1 'polypeptide(L)'
;MAERHPALPAVDLALHDAVLGPPGAAQRRAVAKAITLLESTRADHRARADVLLNALLPASGQSFRLGISGVPGVGKSTFIEALGLFLIARGHRVAVLAVDPSSPVSGAPGVGRATFFEVLGLNPIKLGNTAAVPSIVT
;
A
#
# COMPACT_ATOMS: atom_id res chain seq x y z
N MET A 1 -8.38 -4.13 33.06
CA MET A 1 -7.82 -2.76 32.92
C MET A 1 -7.66 -2.50 31.43
N ALA A 2 -8.68 -2.00 30.75
CA ALA A 2 -8.57 -1.66 29.33
C ALA A 2 -7.85 -0.31 29.23
N GLU A 3 -6.62 -0.32 28.71
CA GLU A 3 -5.92 0.91 28.35
C GLU A 3 -6.84 1.73 27.44
N ARG A 4 -7.15 2.96 27.87
CA ARG A 4 -7.78 3.94 26.99
C ARG A 4 -6.79 4.18 25.85
N HIS A 5 -7.06 3.65 24.67
CA HIS A 5 -6.38 4.07 23.45
C HIS A 5 -6.47 5.61 23.38
N PRO A 6 -5.32 6.31 23.22
CA PRO A 6 -5.36 7.75 23.07
C PRO A 6 -6.23 8.10 21.86
N ALA A 7 -7.12 9.09 22.03
CA ALA A 7 -7.99 9.55 20.96
C ALA A 7 -7.15 10.03 19.76
N LEU A 8 -7.55 9.65 18.55
CA LEU A 8 -6.92 10.09 17.31
C LEU A 8 -6.89 11.62 17.26
N PRO A 9 -5.71 12.25 17.04
CA PRO A 9 -5.64 13.67 16.73
C PRO A 9 -6.56 14.03 15.56
N ALA A 10 -7.17 15.21 15.56
CA ALA A 10 -8.16 15.60 14.54
C ALA A 10 -7.64 15.47 13.09
N VAL A 11 -6.34 15.76 12.88
CA VAL A 11 -5.67 15.58 11.58
C VAL A 11 -5.58 14.10 11.16
N ASP A 12 -5.41 13.21 12.13
CA ASP A 12 -5.28 11.77 11.90
C ASP A 12 -6.65 11.10 11.76
N LEU A 13 -7.70 11.66 12.37
CA LEU A 13 -9.10 11.25 12.11
C LEU A 13 -9.51 11.55 10.66
N ALA A 14 -9.20 12.75 10.16
CA ALA A 14 -9.46 13.08 8.75
C ALA A 14 -8.67 12.17 7.79
N LEU A 15 -7.45 11.78 8.16
CA LEU A 15 -6.65 10.83 7.41
C LEU A 15 -7.24 9.42 7.45
N HIS A 16 -7.66 8.95 8.63
CA HIS A 16 -8.37 7.69 8.83
C HIS A 16 -9.61 7.59 7.95
N ASP A 17 -10.48 8.59 8.00
CA ASP A 17 -11.74 8.60 7.23
C ASP A 17 -11.47 8.65 5.73
N ALA A 18 -10.43 9.39 5.30
CA ALA A 18 -10.03 9.43 3.91
C ALA A 18 -9.44 8.09 3.42
N VAL A 19 -8.76 7.33 4.29
CA VAL A 19 -8.29 5.96 3.99
C VAL A 19 -9.46 4.99 3.87
N LEU A 20 -10.49 5.10 4.71
CA LEU A 20 -11.70 4.26 4.66
C LEU A 20 -12.76 4.76 3.66
N GLY A 21 -12.52 5.91 3.03
CA GLY A 21 -13.42 6.55 2.09
C GLY A 21 -13.63 5.76 0.78
N PRO A 22 -14.45 6.30 -0.14
CA PRO A 22 -14.72 5.65 -1.40
C PRO A 22 -13.46 5.52 -2.26
N PRO A 23 -13.35 4.45 -3.07
CA PRO A 23 -12.26 4.26 -4.00
C PRO A 23 -12.07 5.44 -4.94
N GLY A 24 -10.85 5.98 -5.02
CA GLY A 24 -10.55 7.09 -5.89
C GLY A 24 -9.22 7.76 -5.59
N ALA A 25 -8.95 8.86 -6.30
CA ALA A 25 -7.71 9.61 -6.15
C ALA A 25 -7.52 10.19 -4.73
N ALA A 26 -8.61 10.51 -4.04
CA ALA A 26 -8.57 10.99 -2.66
C ALA A 26 -8.10 9.90 -1.68
N GLN A 27 -8.71 8.71 -1.75
CA GLN A 27 -8.31 7.55 -0.95
C GLN A 27 -6.86 7.16 -1.22
N ARG A 28 -6.42 7.12 -2.49
CA ARG A 28 -5.01 6.84 -2.84
C ARG A 28 -4.04 7.81 -2.17
N ARG A 29 -4.32 9.11 -2.23
CA ARG A 29 -3.49 10.12 -1.57
C ARG A 29 -3.49 9.96 -0.05
N ALA A 30 -4.60 9.55 0.54
CA ALA A 30 -4.70 9.27 1.97
C ALA A 30 -3.86 8.06 2.36
N VAL A 31 -3.95 6.95 1.61
CA VAL A 31 -3.12 5.75 1.80
C VAL A 31 -1.64 6.09 1.69
N ALA A 32 -1.23 6.85 0.66
CA ALA A 32 0.16 7.29 0.51
C ALA A 32 0.65 8.11 1.72
N LYS A 33 -0.16 9.06 2.20
CA LYS A 33 0.16 9.85 3.40
C LYS A 33 0.26 8.99 4.66
N ALA A 34 -0.62 8.00 4.82
CA ALA A 34 -0.58 7.08 5.94
C ALA A 34 0.71 6.24 5.90
N ILE A 35 1.09 5.69 4.75
CA ILE A 35 2.36 4.97 4.58
C ILE A 35 3.54 5.87 4.94
N THR A 36 3.59 7.10 4.42
CA THR A 36 4.66 8.06 4.77
C THR A 36 4.73 8.36 6.27
N LEU A 37 3.59 8.44 6.95
CA LEU A 37 3.55 8.62 8.40
C LEU A 37 4.12 7.40 9.13
N LEU A 38 3.76 6.18 8.70
CA LEU A 38 4.26 4.92 9.25
C LEU A 38 5.76 4.71 9.00
N GLU A 39 6.30 5.18 7.87
CA GLU A 39 7.72 5.08 7.52
C GLU A 39 8.59 6.13 8.22
N SER A 40 7.99 7.11 8.89
CA SER A 40 8.73 8.22 9.46
C SER A 40 9.55 7.81 10.70
N THR A 41 10.82 8.24 10.73
CA THR A 41 11.74 7.97 11.85
C THR A 41 11.63 8.99 13.00
N ARG A 42 10.70 9.94 12.94
CA ARG A 42 10.49 10.91 14.03
C ARG A 42 9.59 10.32 15.13
N ALA A 43 9.91 10.60 16.39
CA ALA A 43 9.21 10.01 17.54
C ALA A 43 7.73 10.44 17.64
N ASP A 44 7.43 11.70 17.32
CA ASP A 44 6.08 12.26 17.25
C ASP A 44 5.25 11.58 16.15
N HIS A 45 5.86 11.31 15.00
CA HIS A 45 5.20 10.61 13.90
C HIS A 45 4.94 9.14 14.22
N ARG A 46 5.88 8.44 14.85
CA ARG A 46 5.68 7.03 15.26
C ARG A 46 4.48 6.88 16.19
N ALA A 47 4.39 7.70 17.24
CA ALA A 47 3.26 7.65 18.17
C ALA A 47 1.91 7.88 17.46
N ARG A 48 1.86 8.82 16.51
CA ARG A 48 0.66 9.06 15.68
C ARG A 48 0.36 7.89 14.74
N ALA A 49 1.39 7.32 14.13
CA ALA A 49 1.27 6.18 13.22
C ALA A 49 0.71 4.94 13.93
N ASP A 50 1.16 4.66 15.16
CA ASP A 50 0.66 3.53 15.96
C ASP A 50 -0.83 3.68 16.29
N VAL A 51 -1.26 4.89 16.64
CA VAL A 51 -2.67 5.19 16.92
C VAL A 51 -3.52 5.07 15.65
N LEU A 52 -3.05 5.64 14.53
CA LEU A 52 -3.72 5.53 13.23
C LEU A 52 -3.83 4.07 12.76
N LEU A 53 -2.75 3.29 12.89
CA LEU A 53 -2.72 1.88 12.49
C LEU A 53 -3.73 1.08 13.30
N ASN A 54 -3.73 1.24 14.63
CA ASN A 54 -4.68 0.55 15.50
C ASN A 54 -6.14 0.88 15.16
N ALA A 55 -6.43 2.12 14.78
CA ALA A 55 -7.76 2.53 14.34
C ALA A 55 -8.16 1.88 12.99
N LEU A 56 -7.21 1.63 12.09
CA LEU A 56 -7.45 0.99 10.79
C LEU A 56 -7.53 -0.54 10.85
N LEU A 57 -6.97 -1.19 11.89
CA LEU A 57 -6.94 -2.65 12.02
C LEU A 57 -8.30 -3.34 11.89
N PRO A 58 -9.41 -2.82 12.48
CA PRO A 58 -10.73 -3.44 12.36
C PRO A 58 -11.26 -3.50 10.91
N ALA A 59 -10.84 -2.57 10.05
CA ALA A 59 -11.19 -2.56 8.63
C ALA A 59 -10.25 -3.41 7.75
N SER A 60 -9.22 -4.02 8.33
CA SER A 60 -8.26 -4.87 7.62
C SER A 60 -8.75 -6.32 7.46
N GLY A 61 -8.00 -7.13 6.71
CA GLY A 61 -8.26 -8.58 6.56
C GLY A 61 -9.24 -8.96 5.45
N GLN A 62 -9.92 -8.00 4.83
CA GLN A 62 -10.83 -8.23 3.69
C GLN A 62 -10.09 -8.33 2.34
N SER A 63 -8.93 -9.02 2.34
CA SER A 63 -8.03 -9.10 1.18
C SER A 63 -7.32 -10.45 1.11
N PHE A 64 -7.17 -11.00 -0.09
CA PHE A 64 -6.27 -12.12 -0.35
C PHE A 64 -4.83 -11.61 -0.49
N ARG A 65 -3.87 -12.22 0.22
CA ARG A 65 -2.45 -11.83 0.22
C ARG A 65 -1.63 -12.95 -0.42
N LEU A 66 -0.95 -12.64 -1.53
CA LEU A 66 -0.11 -13.57 -2.27
C LEU A 66 1.35 -13.11 -2.24
N GLY A 67 2.24 -13.94 -1.68
CA GLY A 67 3.68 -13.73 -1.77
C GLY A 67 4.24 -14.35 -3.04
N ILE A 68 5.03 -13.57 -3.80
CA ILE A 68 5.71 -14.04 -5.02
C ILE A 68 7.22 -13.90 -4.80
N SER A 69 7.95 -14.99 -4.95
CA SER A 69 9.41 -15.05 -4.80
C SER A 69 10.04 -15.84 -5.95
N GLY A 70 11.34 -15.65 -6.16
CA GLY A 70 12.09 -16.31 -7.21
C GLY A 70 13.40 -15.59 -7.52
N VAL A 71 14.32 -16.28 -8.20
CA VAL A 71 15.64 -15.73 -8.56
C VAL A 71 15.53 -14.47 -9.45
N PRO A 72 16.52 -13.57 -9.45
CA PRO A 72 16.57 -12.45 -10.40
C PRO A 72 16.44 -12.95 -11.85
N GLY A 73 15.69 -12.23 -12.68
CA GLY A 73 15.51 -12.57 -14.11
C GLY A 73 14.47 -13.66 -14.42
N VAL A 74 13.85 -14.33 -13.45
CA VAL A 74 12.82 -15.38 -13.70
C VAL A 74 11.48 -14.86 -14.25
N GLY A 75 11.36 -13.55 -14.49
CA GLY A 75 10.14 -12.95 -15.04
C GLY A 75 9.05 -12.62 -14.01
N LYS A 76 9.39 -12.47 -12.72
CA LYS A 76 8.43 -12.12 -11.65
C LYS A 76 7.61 -10.87 -11.98
N SER A 77 8.26 -9.81 -12.47
CA SER A 77 7.60 -8.53 -12.78
C SER A 77 6.59 -8.69 -13.92
N THR A 78 6.95 -9.42 -14.98
CA THR A 78 6.04 -9.77 -16.08
C THR A 78 4.85 -10.59 -15.60
N PHE A 79 5.08 -11.55 -14.70
CA PHE A 79 4.00 -12.35 -14.12
C PHE A 79 3.06 -11.50 -13.25
N ILE A 80 3.61 -10.64 -12.39
CA ILE A 80 2.83 -9.73 -11.51
C ILE A 80 1.96 -8.79 -12.36
N GLU A 81 2.49 -8.24 -13.44
CA GLU A 81 1.75 -7.38 -14.35
C GLU A 81 0.60 -8.14 -15.03
N ALA A 82 0.87 -9.29 -15.63
CA ALA A 82 -0.13 -10.10 -16.31
C ALA A 82 -1.24 -10.56 -15.34
N LEU A 83 -0.87 -11.02 -14.14
CA LEU A 83 -1.82 -11.41 -13.10
C LEU A 83 -2.65 -10.21 -12.61
N GLY A 84 -2.01 -9.06 -12.41
CA GLY A 84 -2.68 -7.82 -12.00
C GLY A 84 -3.74 -7.39 -13.00
N LEU A 85 -3.39 -7.31 -14.28
CA LEU A 85 -4.33 -6.95 -15.35
C LEU A 85 -5.48 -7.97 -15.45
N PHE A 86 -5.19 -9.26 -15.33
CA PHE A 86 -6.21 -10.31 -15.33
C PHE A 86 -7.21 -10.15 -14.17
N LEU A 87 -6.73 -9.88 -12.95
CA LEU A 87 -7.57 -9.68 -11.78
C LEU A 87 -8.40 -8.40 -11.88
N ILE A 88 -7.81 -7.31 -12.37
CA ILE A 88 -8.50 -6.04 -12.63
C ILE A 88 -9.62 -6.22 -13.65
N ALA A 89 -9.37 -6.96 -14.74
CA ALA A 89 -10.38 -7.24 -15.76
C ALA A 89 -11.59 -8.02 -15.19
N ARG A 90 -11.41 -8.74 -14.08
CA ARG A 90 -12.47 -9.46 -13.36
C ARG A 90 -13.11 -8.63 -12.25
N GLY A 91 -12.79 -7.35 -12.14
CA GLY A 91 -13.34 -6.43 -11.15
C GLY A 91 -12.66 -6.48 -9.79
N HIS A 92 -11.51 -7.16 -9.65
CA HIS A 92 -10.73 -7.13 -8.41
C HIS A 92 -9.88 -5.85 -8.35
N ARG A 93 -9.63 -5.40 -7.12
CA ARG A 93 -8.65 -4.35 -6.84
C ARG A 93 -7.34 -5.02 -6.45
N VAL A 94 -6.24 -4.58 -7.05
CA VAL A 94 -4.91 -5.15 -6.85
C VAL A 94 -3.98 -4.07 -6.31
N ALA A 95 -3.17 -4.43 -5.32
CA ALA A 95 -2.06 -3.62 -4.82
C ALA A 95 -0.80 -4.48 -4.83
N VAL A 96 0.34 -3.89 -5.23
CA VAL A 96 1.63 -4.58 -5.28
C VAL A 96 2.59 -3.90 -4.30
N LEU A 97 3.12 -4.70 -3.38
CA LEU A 97 4.14 -4.28 -2.42
C LEU A 97 5.43 -5.02 -2.75
N ALA A 98 6.47 -4.29 -3.18
CA ALA A 98 7.78 -4.87 -3.40
C ALA A 98 8.62 -4.75 -2.12
N VAL A 99 9.29 -5.85 -1.75
CA VAL A 99 10.18 -5.95 -0.60
C VAL A 99 11.53 -6.44 -1.10
N ASP A 100 12.56 -5.59 -1.02
CA ASP A 100 13.92 -5.92 -1.44
C ASP A 100 14.86 -6.03 -0.21
N PRO A 101 15.48 -7.19 0.04
CA PRO A 101 16.45 -7.35 1.12
C PRO A 101 17.81 -6.66 0.85
N SER A 102 18.11 -6.21 -0.37
CA SER A 102 19.47 -5.77 -0.78
C SER A 102 19.81 -4.30 -0.53
N SER A 103 18.89 -3.49 0.01
CA SER A 103 19.19 -2.11 0.40
C SER A 103 20.09 -2.06 1.66
N PRO A 104 21.21 -1.30 1.67
CA PRO A 104 22.13 -1.29 2.81
C PRO A 104 21.44 -0.82 4.09
N VAL A 105 21.43 -1.72 5.08
CA VAL A 105 21.01 -1.47 6.47
C VAL A 105 21.89 -0.37 7.05
N SER A 106 21.36 0.85 7.11
CA SER A 106 21.92 1.94 7.91
C SER A 106 21.05 2.12 9.16
N GLY A 107 21.30 1.28 10.17
CA GLY A 107 21.16 1.64 11.57
C GLY A 107 19.78 1.61 12.23
N ALA A 108 18.99 0.52 12.11
CA ALA A 108 18.00 0.09 13.12
C ALA A 108 17.37 -1.27 12.71
N PRO A 109 16.95 -2.13 13.66
CA PRO A 109 16.35 -3.42 13.32
C PRO A 109 14.89 -3.23 12.89
N GLY A 110 14.58 -3.71 11.68
CA GLY A 110 13.21 -3.94 11.21
C GLY A 110 12.60 -2.77 10.43
N VAL A 111 12.64 -2.90 9.11
CA VAL A 111 11.57 -2.63 8.13
C VAL A 111 12.28 -2.58 6.77
N GLY A 112 12.11 -3.64 5.97
CA GLY A 112 12.54 -3.64 4.57
C GLY A 112 11.85 -2.50 3.84
N ARG A 113 12.61 -1.74 3.05
CA ARG A 113 12.06 -0.63 2.29
C ARG A 113 11.00 -1.17 1.32
N ALA A 114 9.76 -0.75 1.52
CA ALA A 114 8.64 -1.06 0.67
C ALA A 114 8.65 -0.11 -0.54
N THR A 115 8.97 -0.60 -1.74
CA THR A 115 8.64 0.14 -2.95
C THR A 115 7.17 -0.16 -3.28
N PHE A 116 6.32 0.83 -3.02
CA PHE A 116 4.89 0.76 -3.30
C PHE A 116 4.65 1.03 -4.79
N PHE A 117 4.18 0.01 -5.52
CA PHE A 117 3.73 0.16 -6.90
C PHE A 117 2.23 -0.13 -6.94
N GLU A 118 1.44 0.90 -7.23
CA GLU A 118 0.00 0.78 -7.31
C GLU A 118 -0.44 0.63 -8.75
N VAL A 119 -0.80 -0.59 -9.15
CA VAL A 119 -1.62 -0.81 -10.35
C VAL A 119 -3.08 -0.87 -9.91
N LEU A 120 -3.69 0.31 -9.70
CA LEU A 120 -5.12 0.40 -9.46
C LEU A 120 -5.87 0.53 -10.78
N GLY A 121 -6.42 -0.60 -11.24
CA GLY A 121 -7.46 -0.61 -12.25
C GLY A 121 -8.79 -0.10 -11.68
N LEU A 122 -9.11 1.16 -11.94
CA LEU A 122 -10.48 1.63 -11.91
C LEU A 122 -11.07 1.39 -13.29
N ASN A 123 -12.01 0.45 -13.41
CA ASN A 123 -12.85 0.39 -14.60
C ASN A 123 -14.16 1.13 -14.32
N PRO A 124 -14.43 2.23 -15.03
CA PRO A 124 -15.54 2.29 -15.96
C PRO A 124 -14.98 1.92 -17.33
N ILE A 125 -15.41 0.80 -17.87
CA ILE A 125 -14.96 0.32 -19.17
C ILE A 125 -15.20 1.43 -20.21
N LYS A 126 -14.11 1.97 -20.76
CA LYS A 126 -14.08 2.54 -22.11
C LYS A 126 -12.79 2.09 -22.77
N LEU A 127 -12.91 1.03 -23.58
CA LEU A 127 -11.88 0.59 -24.50
C LEU A 127 -11.51 1.76 -25.41
N GLY A 128 -10.24 2.13 -25.44
CA GLY A 128 -9.76 3.15 -26.35
C GLY A 128 -8.33 3.56 -26.03
N ASN A 129 -7.42 3.05 -26.86
CA ASN A 129 -6.07 3.53 -27.09
C ASN A 129 -4.95 2.92 -26.22
N THR A 130 -4.09 2.20 -26.94
CA THR A 130 -2.71 1.82 -26.62
C THR A 130 -1.95 3.01 -26.02
N ALA A 131 -1.71 2.97 -24.71
CA ALA A 131 -0.77 3.87 -24.05
C ALA A 131 0.22 3.01 -23.27
N ALA A 132 1.49 3.12 -23.65
CA ALA A 132 2.64 2.45 -23.07
C ALA A 132 2.62 2.58 -21.54
N VAL A 133 2.66 1.44 -20.85
CA VAL A 133 2.84 1.39 -19.40
C VAL A 133 4.35 1.38 -19.13
N PRO A 134 4.89 2.26 -18.28
CA PRO A 134 6.31 2.30 -17.99
C PRO A 134 6.73 1.01 -17.29
N SER A 135 7.84 0.45 -17.76
CA SER A 135 8.48 -0.77 -17.27
C SER A 135 8.54 -0.80 -15.74
N ILE A 136 7.79 -1.72 -15.14
CA ILE A 136 7.96 -2.12 -13.73
C ILE A 136 9.29 -2.88 -13.67
N VAL A 137 10.35 -2.17 -13.33
CA VAL A 137 11.63 -2.76 -12.91
C VAL A 137 11.53 -3.00 -11.41
N THR A 138 11.57 -4.27 -11.03
CA THR A 138 11.84 -4.73 -9.65
C THR A 138 13.32 -4.55 -9.36
#